data_AF-A0A356QCI2-F1
#
_entry.id   AF-A0A356QCI2-F1
#
_cell.length_a   1.000
_cell.length_b   1.000
_cell.length_c   1.000
_cell.angle_alpha   90.00
_cell.angle_beta   90.00
_cell.angle_gamma   90.00
#
_symmetry.space_group_name_H-M   'P 1'
#
loop_
_entity.id
_entity.type
_entity.pdbx_description
1 polymer ?
#
loop_
_entity_poly.entity_id
_entity_poly.type
_entity_poly.pdbx_seq_one_letter_code
_entity_poly.pdbx_strand_id
1 'polypeptide(L)'
;HQSRINYKPGFAGKGFNWHSDFETWHAEDGMPNMHAVSASLILTDNHEFNGPLMLIPGSHMEFVPCQGETPEDNHKRSLKAQEVGVPSPEALTHLVDKYGIDAPKGKAGGLLLFDCNTLHASNANLSPDPRSNVFFVFNRPDNRCVAPFAAPKQRPSFLAHGPEESGYPEA
;
A
#
# COMPACT_ATOMS: atom_id res chain seq x y z
N HIS A 1 -5.26 3.07 12.74
CA HIS A 1 -3.98 3.42 12.09
C HIS A 1 -3.29 2.10 11.76
N GLN A 2 -2.42 2.03 10.75
CA GLN A 2 -1.61 0.82 10.50
C GLN A 2 -0.15 1.23 10.52
N SER A 3 0.73 0.39 11.07
CA SER A 3 2.17 0.58 10.93
C SER A 3 2.87 -0.72 10.54
N ARG A 4 3.88 -0.61 9.68
CA ARG A 4 4.71 -1.75 9.26
C ARG A 4 6.13 -1.30 9.00
N ILE A 5 7.09 -2.17 9.28
CA ILE A 5 8.46 -2.02 8.82
C ILE A 5 8.61 -2.91 7.60
N ASN A 6 8.99 -2.31 6.47
CA ASN A 6 9.31 -3.04 5.27
C ASN A 6 10.83 -3.14 5.18
N TYR A 7 11.33 -4.37 5.10
CA TYR A 7 12.74 -4.65 4.89
C TYR A 7 12.93 -5.44 3.59
N LYS A 8 13.64 -4.84 2.64
CA LYS A 8 13.99 -5.46 1.37
C LYS A 8 15.52 -5.65 1.34
N PRO A 9 16.02 -6.87 1.60
CA PRO A 9 17.47 -7.12 1.64
C PRO A 9 18.12 -6.90 0.28
N GLY A 10 19.42 -6.58 0.29
CA GLY A 10 20.24 -6.60 -0.92
C GLY A 10 20.26 -7.99 -1.55
N PHE A 11 20.35 -8.05 -2.87
CA PHE A 11 20.37 -9.25 -3.74
C PHE A 11 19.15 -10.18 -3.69
N ALA A 12 18.34 -10.14 -2.64
CA ALA A 12 17.27 -11.13 -2.38
C ALA A 12 15.89 -10.50 -2.18
N GLY A 13 15.79 -9.18 -2.23
CA GLY A 13 14.53 -8.48 -2.01
C GLY A 13 13.52 -8.70 -3.13
N LYS A 14 12.34 -9.25 -2.82
CA LYS A 14 11.27 -9.45 -3.81
C LYS A 14 10.60 -8.13 -4.22
N GLY A 15 10.02 -8.13 -5.42
CA GLY A 15 9.14 -7.06 -5.87
C GLY A 15 7.78 -7.10 -5.19
N PHE A 16 7.04 -6.00 -5.33
CA PHE A 16 5.66 -5.87 -4.89
C PHE A 16 4.85 -5.32 -6.07
N ASN A 17 3.80 -6.03 -6.48
CA ASN A 17 3.02 -5.70 -7.68
C ASN A 17 2.25 -4.39 -7.51
N TRP A 18 1.81 -3.83 -8.64
CA TRP A 18 0.93 -2.66 -8.65
C TRP A 18 -0.35 -2.95 -7.87
N HIS A 19 -0.70 -2.04 -6.96
CA HIS A 19 -1.92 -2.10 -6.17
C HIS A 19 -2.29 -0.69 -5.67
N SER A 20 -3.54 -0.55 -5.28
CA SER A 20 -4.04 0.57 -4.48
C SER A 20 -4.24 0.05 -3.05
N ASP A 21 -3.65 0.72 -2.06
CA ASP A 21 -3.84 0.38 -0.65
C ASP A 21 -5.35 0.48 -0.29
N PHE A 22 -6.02 1.54 -0.77
CA PHE A 22 -7.44 1.78 -0.54
C PHE A 22 -8.32 0.67 -1.08
N GLU A 23 -8.00 0.09 -2.24
CA GLU A 23 -8.79 -1.02 -2.80
C GLU A 23 -8.87 -2.18 -1.81
N THR A 24 -7.72 -2.58 -1.25
CA THR A 24 -7.65 -3.63 -0.24
C THR A 24 -8.31 -3.21 1.07
N TRP A 25 -8.11 -1.97 1.52
CA TRP A 25 -8.74 -1.49 2.76
C TRP A 25 -10.26 -1.38 2.64
N HIS A 26 -10.76 -1.02 1.47
CA HIS A 26 -12.18 -0.99 1.18
C HIS A 26 -12.74 -2.42 1.16
N ALA A 27 -12.18 -3.29 0.33
CA ALA A 27 -12.65 -4.66 0.16
C ALA A 27 -12.55 -5.50 1.45
N GLU A 28 -11.40 -5.46 2.12
CA GLU A 28 -11.06 -6.37 3.22
C GLU A 28 -11.27 -5.79 4.62
N ASP A 29 -11.22 -4.47 4.78
CA ASP A 29 -11.37 -3.81 6.09
C ASP A 29 -12.62 -2.95 6.21
N GLY A 30 -13.34 -2.69 5.12
CA GLY A 30 -14.52 -1.84 5.17
C GLY A 30 -14.19 -0.35 5.29
N MET A 31 -13.05 0.12 4.80
CA MET A 31 -12.75 1.55 4.75
C MET A 31 -13.71 2.26 3.77
N PRO A 32 -14.57 3.20 4.21
CA PRO A 32 -15.67 3.67 3.38
C PRO A 32 -15.27 4.68 2.31
N ASN A 33 -14.34 5.60 2.61
CA ASN A 33 -13.91 6.65 1.66
C ASN A 33 -12.38 6.78 1.60
N MET A 34 -11.89 7.40 0.53
CA MET A 34 -10.46 7.71 0.31
C MET A 34 -10.00 8.90 1.17
N HIS A 35 -10.00 8.74 2.49
CA HIS A 35 -9.56 9.77 3.45
C HIS A 35 -8.40 9.28 4.32
N ALA A 36 -7.51 8.47 3.74
CA ALA A 36 -6.31 7.98 4.39
C ALA A 36 -5.05 8.39 3.61
N VAL A 37 -3.95 8.58 4.33
CA VAL A 37 -2.64 8.91 3.78
C VAL A 37 -1.61 7.94 4.31
N SER A 38 -0.80 7.42 3.40
CA SER A 38 0.36 6.59 3.67
C SER A 38 1.60 7.46 3.82
N ALA A 39 2.34 7.25 4.90
CA ALA A 39 3.58 7.95 5.23
C ALA A 39 4.73 6.94 5.35
N SER A 40 5.65 6.99 4.39
CA SER A 40 6.83 6.12 4.34
C SER A 40 8.08 6.90 4.74
N LEU A 41 8.56 6.67 5.97
CA LEU A 41 9.84 7.16 6.44
C LEU A 41 10.96 6.22 5.95
N ILE A 42 11.82 6.75 5.10
CA ILE A 42 12.92 6.00 4.50
C ILE A 42 14.05 5.85 5.53
N LEU A 43 14.52 4.63 5.80
CA LEU A 43 15.56 4.34 6.79
C LEU A 43 16.95 4.06 6.19
N THR A 44 17.02 3.78 4.90
CA THR A 44 18.25 3.57 4.11
C THR A 44 18.19 4.39 2.84
N ASP A 45 19.31 4.77 2.25
CA ASP A 45 19.30 5.52 0.99
C ASP A 45 18.51 4.78 -0.11
N ASN A 46 17.56 5.46 -0.74
CA ASN A 46 16.80 4.97 -1.89
C ASN A 46 17.45 5.49 -3.17
N HIS A 47 17.78 4.57 -4.08
CA HIS A 47 18.31 4.88 -5.40
C HIS A 47 17.65 3.99 -6.45
N GLU A 48 18.00 4.15 -7.72
CA GLU A 48 17.31 3.48 -8.83
C GLU A 48 17.49 1.96 -8.85
N PHE A 49 18.51 1.42 -8.18
CA PHE A 49 18.88 0.00 -8.26
C PHE A 49 18.43 -0.83 -7.06
N ASN A 50 18.14 -0.24 -5.90
CA ASN A 50 17.67 -0.99 -4.73
C ASN A 50 16.14 -1.20 -4.69
N GLY A 51 15.53 -1.12 -5.88
CA GLY A 51 14.10 -1.30 -6.10
C GLY A 51 13.28 -0.26 -5.34
N PRO A 52 13.34 1.03 -5.70
CA PRO A 52 12.60 2.09 -5.01
C PRO A 52 11.08 1.89 -5.14
N LEU A 53 10.31 2.62 -4.32
CA LEU A 53 8.85 2.69 -4.53
C LEU A 53 8.59 3.44 -5.84
N MET A 54 7.75 2.85 -6.69
CA MET A 54 7.24 3.43 -7.92
C MET A 54 5.78 3.79 -7.71
N LEU A 55 5.36 4.94 -8.23
CA LEU A 55 3.99 5.44 -8.16
C LEU A 55 3.55 5.84 -9.58
N ILE A 56 2.25 5.76 -9.85
CA ILE A 56 1.65 6.41 -11.00
C ILE A 56 1.06 7.74 -10.50
N PRO A 57 1.68 8.90 -10.77
CA PRO A 57 1.13 10.20 -10.37
C PRO A 57 -0.32 10.37 -10.86
N GLY A 58 -1.17 11.11 -10.15
CA GLY A 58 -2.56 11.32 -10.58
C GLY A 58 -3.51 10.09 -10.50
N SER A 59 -2.99 8.86 -10.39
CA SER A 59 -3.82 7.64 -10.33
C SER A 59 -4.80 7.61 -9.15
N HIS A 60 -4.51 8.30 -8.05
CA HIS A 60 -5.42 8.42 -6.90
C HIS A 60 -6.79 9.02 -7.24
N MET A 61 -6.89 9.76 -8.35
CA MET A 61 -8.15 10.33 -8.85
C MET A 61 -9.07 9.30 -9.50
N GLU A 62 -8.60 8.07 -9.74
CA GLU A 62 -9.32 7.02 -10.45
C GLU A 62 -9.34 5.74 -9.60
N PHE A 63 -10.54 5.27 -9.24
CA PHE A 63 -10.66 3.98 -8.55
C PHE A 63 -10.60 2.84 -9.57
N VAL A 64 -9.65 1.92 -9.40
CA VAL A 64 -9.52 0.73 -10.25
C VAL A 64 -9.97 -0.50 -9.47
N PRO A 65 -11.19 -1.02 -9.71
CA PRO A 65 -11.64 -2.24 -9.06
C PRO A 65 -10.82 -3.43 -9.55
N CYS A 66 -10.40 -4.29 -8.64
CA CYS A 66 -9.71 -5.52 -9.00
C CYS A 66 -10.72 -6.67 -9.18
N GLN A 67 -10.43 -7.58 -10.11
CA GLN A 67 -11.33 -8.70 -10.39
C GLN A 67 -11.11 -9.85 -9.39
N GLY A 68 -12.21 -10.47 -8.97
CA GLY A 68 -12.23 -11.68 -8.15
C GLY A 68 -12.81 -11.47 -6.75
N GLU A 69 -13.11 -12.57 -6.08
CA GLU A 69 -13.47 -12.57 -4.66
C GLU A 69 -12.21 -12.57 -3.81
N THR A 70 -12.19 -11.80 -2.72
CA THR A 70 -11.11 -11.85 -1.74
C THR A 70 -11.13 -13.22 -1.03
N PRO A 71 -10.07 -14.04 -1.13
CA PRO A 71 -10.01 -15.31 -0.42
C PRO A 71 -9.99 -15.12 1.11
N GLU A 72 -10.42 -16.14 1.85
CA GLU A 72 -10.25 -16.17 3.31
C GLU A 72 -8.76 -16.03 3.65
N ASP A 73 -8.45 -15.19 4.64
CA ASP A 73 -7.08 -14.92 5.12
C ASP A 73 -6.07 -14.42 4.06
N ASN A 74 -6.52 -13.71 3.01
CA ASN A 74 -5.65 -13.17 1.95
C ASN A 74 -4.42 -12.41 2.48
N HIS A 75 -4.58 -11.66 3.58
CA HIS A 75 -3.52 -10.93 4.27
C HIS A 75 -2.27 -11.75 4.63
N LYS A 76 -2.39 -13.07 4.84
CA LYS A 76 -1.24 -13.95 5.14
C LYS A 76 -0.29 -14.08 3.94
N ARG A 77 -0.78 -13.85 2.73
CA ARG A 77 -0.02 -13.94 1.47
C ARG A 77 0.27 -12.58 0.86
N SER A 78 -0.72 -11.70 0.79
CA SER A 78 -0.64 -10.43 0.07
C SER A 78 0.48 -9.50 0.58
N LEU A 79 0.77 -9.54 1.88
CA LEU A 79 1.86 -8.75 2.49
C LEU A 79 3.27 -9.15 1.99
N LYS A 80 3.43 -10.33 1.38
CA LYS A 80 4.69 -10.79 0.76
C LYS A 80 4.68 -10.67 -0.75
N ALA A 81 3.53 -10.93 -1.37
CA ALA A 81 3.29 -10.79 -2.80
C ALA A 81 1.79 -10.60 -3.04
N GLN A 82 1.41 -9.47 -3.64
CA GLN A 82 0.03 -9.18 -3.96
C GLN A 82 -0.34 -9.81 -5.30
N GLU A 83 -1.27 -10.76 -5.28
CA GLU A 83 -1.82 -11.47 -6.45
C GLU A 83 -3.33 -11.19 -6.62
N VAL A 84 -4.04 -10.96 -5.51
CA VAL A 84 -5.43 -10.51 -5.45
C VAL A 84 -5.44 -9.02 -5.11
N GLY A 85 -6.38 -8.24 -5.65
CA GLY A 85 -6.32 -6.78 -5.52
C GLY A 85 -5.26 -6.14 -6.43
N VAL A 86 -4.90 -6.82 -7.53
CA VAL A 86 -3.98 -6.31 -8.55
C VAL A 86 -4.80 -5.81 -9.74
N PRO A 87 -4.61 -4.56 -10.17
CA PRO A 87 -5.27 -4.02 -11.36
C PRO A 87 -4.94 -4.81 -12.63
N SER A 88 -5.86 -4.83 -13.60
CA SER A 88 -5.61 -5.53 -14.87
C SER A 88 -4.49 -4.85 -15.67
N PRO A 89 -3.77 -5.60 -16.52
CA PRO A 89 -2.73 -5.04 -17.39
C PRO A 89 -3.24 -3.88 -18.26
N GLU A 90 -4.49 -3.95 -18.74
CA GLU A 90 -5.12 -2.91 -19.56
C GLU A 90 -5.34 -1.62 -18.75
N ALA A 91 -5.84 -1.74 -17.51
CA ALA A 91 -6.03 -0.59 -16.63
C ALA A 91 -4.69 0.05 -16.24
N LEU A 92 -3.67 -0.76 -15.94
CA LEU A 92 -2.32 -0.27 -15.65
C LEU A 92 -1.73 0.45 -16.86
N THR A 93 -1.83 -0.14 -18.05
CA THR A 93 -1.31 0.46 -19.29
C THR A 93 -1.98 1.82 -19.53
N HIS A 94 -3.31 1.89 -19.41
CA HIS A 94 -4.05 3.14 -19.57
C HIS A 94 -3.57 4.25 -18.61
N LEU A 95 -3.41 3.94 -17.33
CA LEU A 95 -2.99 4.92 -16.33
C LEU A 95 -1.53 5.33 -16.48
N VAL A 96 -0.65 4.39 -16.83
CA VAL A 96 0.76 4.68 -17.13
C VAL A 96 0.89 5.55 -18.39
N ASP A 97 0.14 5.28 -19.45
CA ASP A 97 0.16 6.10 -20.66
C ASP A 97 -0.31 7.53 -20.37
N LYS A 98 -1.28 7.68 -19.46
CA LYS A 98 -1.85 8.98 -19.10
C LYS A 98 -0.97 9.79 -18.16
N TYR A 99 -0.31 9.15 -17.19
CA TYR A 99 0.35 9.86 -16.08
C TYR A 99 1.83 9.53 -15.90
N GLY A 100 2.35 8.52 -16.58
CA GLY A 100 3.72 8.05 -16.41
C GLY A 100 3.95 7.30 -15.09
N ILE A 101 5.23 7.08 -14.78
CA ILE A 101 5.69 6.43 -13.55
C ILE A 101 6.78 7.29 -12.92
N ASP A 102 6.61 7.58 -11.64
CA ASP A 102 7.62 8.25 -10.82
C ASP A 102 8.20 7.30 -9.78
N ALA A 103 9.50 7.39 -9.55
CA ALA A 103 10.20 6.64 -8.51
C ALA A 103 11.01 7.59 -7.62
N PRO A 104 10.40 8.13 -6.53
CA PRO A 104 11.09 9.02 -5.62
C PRO A 104 12.33 8.37 -5.01
N LYS A 105 13.47 9.07 -5.13
CA LYS A 105 14.78 8.68 -4.60
C LYS A 105 15.19 9.67 -3.52
N GLY A 106 16.06 9.27 -2.61
CA GLY A 106 16.47 10.14 -1.52
C GLY A 106 17.33 9.46 -0.47
N LYS A 107 17.90 10.27 0.42
CA LYS A 107 18.69 9.79 1.56
C LYS A 107 17.80 9.26 2.68
N ALA A 108 18.37 8.43 3.54
CA ALA A 108 17.74 8.05 4.81
C ALA A 108 17.26 9.29 5.59
N GLY A 109 16.08 9.19 6.21
CA GLY A 109 15.38 10.29 6.87
C GLY A 109 14.37 11.03 5.99
N GLY A 110 14.35 10.76 4.68
CA GLY A 110 13.31 11.28 3.79
C GLY A 110 11.92 10.73 4.14
N LEU A 111 10.89 11.58 4.01
CA LEU A 111 9.49 11.20 4.18
C LEU A 111 8.76 11.28 2.85
N LEU A 112 8.18 10.17 2.42
CA LEU A 112 7.28 10.12 1.27
C LEU A 112 5.84 9.99 1.76
N LEU A 113 4.98 10.92 1.33
CA LEU A 113 3.55 10.91 1.58
C LEU A 113 2.81 10.61 0.28
N PHE A 114 1.84 9.71 0.31
CA PHE A 114 0.97 9.45 -0.84
C PHE A 114 -0.45 9.09 -0.40
N ASP A 115 -1.41 9.45 -1.26
CA ASP A 115 -2.82 9.17 -1.05
C ASP A 115 -3.10 7.66 -1.05
N CYS A 116 -4.04 7.21 -0.22
CA CYS A 116 -4.42 5.81 -0.09
C CYS A 116 -4.77 5.11 -1.40
N ASN A 117 -5.29 5.84 -2.40
CA ASN A 117 -5.69 5.28 -3.69
C ASN A 117 -4.60 5.40 -4.77
N THR A 118 -3.41 5.94 -4.44
CA THR A 118 -2.31 6.04 -5.40
C THR A 118 -1.82 4.64 -5.76
N LEU A 119 -1.84 4.30 -7.05
CA LEU A 119 -1.24 3.06 -7.52
C LEU A 119 0.27 3.10 -7.34
N HIS A 120 0.79 2.06 -6.69
CA HIS A 120 2.21 1.94 -6.42
C HIS A 120 2.70 0.50 -6.47
N ALA A 121 3.99 0.34 -6.75
CA ALA A 121 4.68 -0.94 -6.89
C ALA A 121 6.16 -0.79 -6.53
N SER A 122 6.90 -1.90 -6.46
CA SER A 122 8.36 -1.83 -6.46
C SER A 122 8.99 -3.05 -7.09
N ASN A 123 10.10 -2.85 -7.81
CA ASN A 123 10.87 -3.94 -8.39
C ASN A 123 11.60 -4.75 -7.32
N ALA A 124 12.12 -5.92 -7.70
CA ALA A 124 13.07 -6.67 -6.89
C ALA A 124 14.34 -5.85 -6.63
N ASN A 125 15.00 -6.09 -5.50
CA ASN A 125 16.30 -5.51 -5.17
C ASN A 125 17.40 -6.52 -5.52
N LEU A 126 18.07 -6.27 -6.65
CA LEU A 126 19.23 -7.04 -7.11
C LEU A 126 20.56 -6.38 -6.75
N SER A 127 20.52 -5.16 -6.17
CA SER A 127 21.71 -4.43 -5.74
C SER A 127 22.21 -4.94 -4.37
N PRO A 128 23.46 -4.63 -3.97
CA PRO A 128 23.96 -4.95 -2.62
C PRO A 128 23.27 -4.14 -1.52
N ASP A 129 22.75 -2.97 -1.85
CA ASP A 129 22.28 -2.00 -0.86
C ASP A 129 20.86 -2.35 -0.39
N PRO A 130 20.62 -2.53 0.92
CA PRO A 130 19.30 -2.84 1.42
C PRO A 130 18.36 -1.63 1.28
N ARG A 131 17.06 -1.91 1.26
CA ARG A 131 16.01 -0.90 1.29
C ARG A 131 15.09 -1.13 2.48
N SER A 132 15.12 -0.26 3.47
CA SER A 132 14.21 -0.31 4.61
C SER A 132 13.43 0.99 4.78
N ASN A 133 12.17 0.85 5.19
CA ASN A 133 11.30 1.97 5.50
C ASN A 133 10.29 1.59 6.59
N VAL A 134 9.92 2.59 7.40
CA VAL A 134 8.77 2.49 8.30
C VAL A 134 7.58 3.13 7.61
N PHE A 135 6.47 2.42 7.60
CA PHE A 135 5.24 2.83 6.96
C PHE A 135 4.19 3.08 8.04
N PHE A 136 3.52 4.23 7.96
CA PHE A 136 2.39 4.59 8.80
C PHE A 136 1.20 4.92 7.91
N VAL A 137 0.01 4.53 8.33
CA VAL A 137 -1.24 4.88 7.67
C VAL A 137 -2.07 5.72 8.64
N PHE A 138 -2.34 6.95 8.24
CA PHE A 138 -3.19 7.89 8.95
C PHE A 138 -4.54 7.93 8.26
N ASN A 139 -5.61 7.69 9.02
CA ASN A 139 -6.98 7.74 8.51
C ASN A 139 -7.77 8.81 9.28
N ARG A 140 -8.72 9.45 8.62
CA ARG A 140 -9.59 10.45 9.24
C ARG A 140 -10.46 9.80 10.33
N PRO A 141 -10.66 10.44 11.51
CA PRO A 141 -11.44 9.86 12.61
C PRO A 141 -12.89 9.50 12.29
N ASP A 142 -13.49 10.16 11.31
CA ASP A 142 -14.85 9.97 10.79
C ASP A 142 -14.89 9.07 9.53
N ASN A 143 -13.74 8.49 9.14
CA ASN A 143 -13.61 7.53 8.04
C ASN A 143 -13.28 6.12 8.58
N ARG A 144 -13.78 5.78 9.77
CA ARG A 144 -13.52 4.49 10.42
C ARG A 144 -14.01 3.34 9.56
N CYS A 145 -13.29 2.23 9.65
CA CYS A 145 -13.66 0.97 9.01
C CYS A 145 -15.02 0.49 9.52
N VAL A 146 -15.85 -0.01 8.60
CA VAL A 146 -17.11 -0.70 8.87
C VAL A 146 -16.95 -2.19 8.56
N ALA A 147 -18.06 -2.92 8.37
CA ALA A 147 -17.98 -4.28 7.85
C ALA A 147 -17.28 -4.29 6.47
N PRO A 148 -16.41 -5.29 6.18
CA PRO A 148 -15.75 -5.40 4.88
C PRO A 148 -16.75 -5.39 3.71
N PHE A 149 -16.40 -4.70 2.62
CA PHE A 149 -17.29 -4.60 1.45
C PHE A 149 -17.26 -5.85 0.56
N ALA A 150 -16.21 -6.67 0.62
CA ALA A 150 -16.06 -7.86 -0.22
C ALA A 150 -15.47 -9.09 0.49
N ALA A 151 -14.72 -8.91 1.59
CA ALA A 151 -14.18 -10.04 2.35
C ALA A 151 -15.21 -10.65 3.32
N PRO A 152 -15.16 -11.97 3.58
CA PRO A 152 -16.11 -12.63 4.48
C PRO A 152 -15.94 -12.23 5.97
N LYS A 153 -14.75 -11.76 6.34
CA LYS A 153 -14.39 -11.38 7.71
C LYS A 153 -13.38 -10.23 7.69
N GLN A 154 -13.42 -9.40 8.72
CA GLN A 154 -12.42 -8.37 8.93
C GLN A 154 -11.04 -8.98 9.20
N ARG A 155 -9.99 -8.31 8.73
CA ARG A 155 -8.60 -8.71 9.01
C ARG A 155 -8.23 -8.51 10.49
N PRO A 156 -7.15 -9.16 10.97
CA PRO A 156 -6.66 -8.93 12.34
C PRO A 156 -6.38 -7.46 12.67
N SER A 157 -6.55 -7.07 13.94
CA SER A 157 -6.46 -5.67 14.40
C SER A 157 -5.11 -4.99 14.14
N PHE A 158 -4.02 -5.75 14.06
CA PHE A 158 -2.70 -5.22 13.71
C PHE A 158 -2.60 -4.78 12.23
N LEU A 159 -3.55 -5.15 11.38
CA LEU A 159 -3.64 -4.69 9.99
C LEU A 159 -4.68 -3.59 9.82
N ALA A 160 -5.82 -3.71 10.49
CA ALA A 160 -6.87 -2.71 10.48
C ALA A 160 -7.66 -2.75 11.79
N HIS A 161 -7.85 -1.59 12.40
CA HIS A 161 -8.62 -1.49 13.63
C HIS A 161 -10.09 -1.79 13.38
N GLY A 162 -10.71 -2.48 14.34
CA GLY A 162 -12.15 -2.73 14.34
C GLY A 162 -12.98 -1.44 14.38
N PRO A 163 -14.26 -1.47 13.96
CA PRO A 163 -15.18 -0.33 14.11
C PRO A 163 -15.26 0.19 15.56
N GLU A 164 -15.15 -0.73 16.52
CA GLU A 164 -15.24 -0.49 17.97
C GLU A 164 -13.88 -0.15 18.63
N GLU A 165 -12.76 -0.28 17.92
CA GLU A 165 -11.44 -0.02 18.48
C GLU A 165 -11.04 1.45 18.28
N SER A 166 -11.06 2.26 19.35
CA SER A 166 -10.50 3.61 19.28
C SER A 166 -8.99 3.55 19.17
N GLY A 167 -8.46 3.76 17.96
CA GLY A 167 -7.03 3.97 17.70
C GLY A 167 -6.47 5.29 18.26
N TYR A 168 -7.20 5.98 19.12
CA TYR A 168 -6.79 7.19 19.83
C TYR A 168 -6.75 6.88 21.33
N PRO A 169 -5.71 7.31 22.05
CA PRO A 169 -5.76 7.30 23.51
C PRO A 169 -6.95 8.14 23.97
N GLU A 170 -7.65 7.67 25.01
CA GLU A 170 -8.65 8.50 25.69
C GLU A 170 -7.95 9.78 26.19
N ALA A 171 -8.56 10.93 25.87
CA ALA A 171 -8.02 12.26 26.18
C ALA A 171 -8.14 12.59 27.67
#